data_AF-K1SLX5-F1
#
_entry.id   AF-K1SLX5-F1
#
_cell.length_a   1.000
_cell.length_b   1.000
_cell.length_c   1.000
_cell.angle_alpha   90.00
_cell.angle_beta   90.00
_cell.angle_gamma   90.00
#
_symmetry.space_group_name_H-M   'P 1'
#
loop_
_entity.id
_entity.type
_entity.pdbx_description
1 polymer ?
#
loop_
_entity_poly.entity_id
_entity_poly.type
_entity_poly.pdbx_seq_one_letter_code
_entity_poly.pdbx_strand_id
1 'polypeptide(L)'
;MSTLEGYKLDVEKFWMAVLFIYDWVENQFVKCVDIKSHSYGLLLQDLLGRLGDDMSDVTIQIRKGCKNLVVPPMIMQDMIEALHAKSAELKRKGVDSLFAYRSEDFTADYPVLSYKMYFATERLQELFAALERCGRIGKPKRRKGGLVSYNKMLLFARIVYMFRYTDNPAFLDSDDSLKGIMKDYRGKIPQTLSAIYE
;
A
#
# COMPACT_ATOMS: atom_id res chain seq x y z
N MET A 1 23.85 7.00 13.96
CA MET A 1 23.78 8.21 14.80
C MET A 1 24.00 9.48 13.99
N SER A 2 25.09 9.58 13.23
CA SER A 2 25.50 10.82 12.53
C SER A 2 24.48 11.39 11.52
N THR A 3 23.69 10.54 10.84
CA THR A 3 22.64 11.01 9.92
C THR A 3 21.49 11.71 10.67
N LEU A 4 21.04 11.17 11.81
CA LEU A 4 19.95 11.72 12.62
C LEU A 4 20.35 13.05 13.29
N GLU A 5 21.59 13.11 13.78
CA GLU A 5 22.19 14.35 14.31
C GLU A 5 22.23 15.46 13.25
N GLY A 6 22.54 15.11 12.00
CA GLY A 6 22.51 16.06 10.88
C GLY A 6 21.12 16.64 10.62
N TYR A 7 20.08 15.84 10.84
CA TYR A 7 18.69 16.28 10.79
C TYR A 7 18.23 17.01 12.06
N LYS A 8 19.09 17.13 13.08
CA LYS A 8 18.75 17.69 14.40
C LYS A 8 17.55 17.01 15.05
N LEU A 9 17.39 15.72 14.78
CA LEU A 9 16.31 14.92 15.37
C LEU A 9 16.71 14.47 16.77
N ASP A 10 15.74 14.47 17.66
CA ASP A 10 15.83 13.76 18.93
C ASP A 10 15.90 12.25 18.63
N VAL A 11 17.02 11.62 19.01
CA VAL A 11 17.33 10.24 18.65
C VAL A 11 16.34 9.26 19.29
N GLU A 12 15.98 9.49 20.56
CA GLU A 12 15.09 8.61 21.30
C GLU A 12 13.67 8.68 20.75
N LYS A 13 13.13 9.89 20.58
CA LYS A 13 11.80 10.08 20.00
C LYS A 13 11.70 9.54 18.58
N PHE A 14 12.78 9.68 17.81
CA PHE A 14 12.85 9.13 16.46
C PHE A 14 12.74 7.60 16.47
N TRP A 15 13.50 6.92 17.32
CA TRP A 15 13.43 5.46 17.40
C TRP A 15 12.08 4.95 17.93
N MET A 16 11.43 5.68 18.84
CA MET A 16 10.06 5.37 19.25
C MET A 16 9.08 5.46 18.08
N ALA A 17 9.20 6.49 17.23
CA ALA A 17 8.39 6.60 16.02
C ALA A 17 8.69 5.47 15.02
N VAL A 18 9.95 5.06 14.88
CA VAL A 18 10.34 3.94 14.03
C VAL A 18 9.79 2.61 14.56
N LEU A 19 9.82 2.37 15.87
CA LEU A 19 9.22 1.20 16.49
C LEU A 19 7.70 1.17 16.29
N PHE A 20 7.03 2.31 16.41
CA PHE A 20 5.61 2.43 16.09
C PHE A 20 5.33 2.05 14.62
N ILE A 21 6.15 2.53 13.67
CA ILE A 21 6.00 2.16 12.26
C ILE A 21 6.21 0.65 12.06
N TYR A 22 7.18 0.05 12.76
CA TYR A 22 7.40 -1.40 12.69
C TYR A 22 6.15 -2.18 13.13
N ASP A 23 5.63 -1.87 14.31
CA ASP A 23 4.45 -2.54 14.86
C ASP A 23 3.23 -2.34 13.94
N TRP A 24 3.05 -1.12 13.41
CA TRP A 24 2.01 -0.86 12.43
C TRP A 24 2.17 -1.72 11.17
N VAL A 25 3.37 -1.79 10.59
CA VAL A 25 3.63 -2.60 9.38
C VAL A 25 3.33 -4.08 9.64
N GLU A 26 3.73 -4.61 10.80
CA GLU A 26 3.45 -6.01 11.16
C GLU A 26 1.94 -6.28 11.22
N ASN A 27 1.18 -5.38 11.85
CA ASN A 27 -0.27 -5.52 12.00
C ASN A 27 -1.06 -5.14 10.74
N GLN A 28 -0.46 -4.44 9.77
CA GLN A 28 -1.11 -4.05 8.53
C GLN A 28 -1.36 -5.24 7.59
N PHE A 29 -0.51 -6.27 7.69
CA PHE A 29 -0.50 -7.42 6.78
C PHE A 29 -0.67 -8.77 7.50
N VAL A 30 -0.95 -8.76 8.80
CA VAL A 30 -1.24 -9.96 9.60
C VAL A 30 -2.61 -9.79 10.24
N LYS A 31 -3.47 -10.80 10.13
CA LYS A 31 -4.87 -10.76 10.60
C LYS A 31 -5.55 -9.44 10.20
N CYS A 32 -5.47 -9.13 8.93
CA CYS A 32 -5.98 -7.90 8.34
C CYS A 32 -7.23 -8.19 7.48
N VAL A 33 -7.94 -7.12 7.10
CA VAL A 33 -9.05 -7.20 6.15
C VAL A 33 -8.59 -6.65 4.81
N ASP A 34 -8.77 -7.39 3.72
CA ASP A 34 -8.62 -6.84 2.37
C ASP A 34 -9.83 -5.97 2.00
N ILE A 35 -9.61 -4.66 1.93
CA ILE A 35 -10.64 -3.65 1.66
C ILE A 35 -11.26 -3.88 0.28
N LYS A 36 -10.47 -4.25 -0.73
CA LYS A 36 -10.97 -4.45 -2.09
C LYS A 36 -11.88 -5.66 -2.14
N SER A 37 -11.51 -6.77 -1.53
CA SER A 37 -12.36 -7.97 -1.51
C SER A 37 -13.66 -7.80 -0.71
N HIS A 38 -13.67 -6.94 0.30
CA HIS A 38 -14.83 -6.74 1.17
C HIS A 38 -15.74 -5.57 0.73
N SER A 39 -15.31 -4.74 -0.22
CA SER A 39 -16.11 -3.62 -0.71
C SER A 39 -16.79 -3.93 -2.03
N TYR A 40 -18.10 -4.19 -1.95
CA TYR A 40 -18.92 -4.40 -3.14
C TYR A 40 -18.86 -3.20 -4.11
N GLY A 41 -18.85 -1.97 -3.60
CA GLY A 41 -18.75 -0.75 -4.41
C GLY A 41 -17.42 -0.64 -5.18
N LEU A 42 -16.29 -0.87 -4.50
CA LEU A 42 -14.96 -0.83 -5.15
C LEU A 42 -14.76 -1.96 -6.16
N LEU A 43 -15.22 -3.18 -5.85
CA LEU A 43 -15.19 -4.30 -6.79
C LEU A 43 -16.00 -4.00 -8.05
N LEU A 44 -17.17 -3.39 -7.86
CA LEU A 44 -18.05 -3.02 -8.97
C LEU A 44 -17.43 -1.92 -9.84
N GLN A 45 -16.77 -0.93 -9.24
CA GLN A 45 -16.03 0.10 -9.98
C GLN A 45 -14.81 -0.47 -10.73
N ASP A 46 -14.03 -1.37 -10.12
CA ASP A 46 -12.90 -2.03 -10.79
C ASP A 46 -13.38 -2.89 -11.97
N LEU A 47 -14.48 -3.62 -11.78
CA LEU A 47 -15.10 -4.44 -12.82
C LEU A 47 -15.57 -3.58 -14.01
N LEU A 48 -16.29 -2.50 -13.75
CA LEU A 48 -16.74 -1.56 -14.79
C LEU A 48 -15.55 -0.93 -15.52
N GLY A 49 -14.49 -0.54 -14.80
CA GLY A 49 -13.28 0.02 -15.40
C GLY A 49 -12.53 -0.96 -16.31
N ARG A 50 -12.58 -2.27 -16.02
CA ARG A 50 -11.97 -3.32 -16.86
C ARG A 50 -12.79 -3.70 -18.08
N LEU A 51 -14.12 -3.64 -17.96
CA LEU A 51 -15.01 -3.85 -19.09
C LEU A 51 -14.88 -2.69 -20.07
N GLY A 52 -14.81 -1.45 -19.58
CA GLY A 52 -14.82 -0.26 -20.43
C GLY A 52 -16.20 0.02 -21.02
N ASP A 53 -16.37 1.20 -21.61
CA ASP A 53 -17.67 1.64 -22.17
C ASP A 53 -17.94 1.06 -23.58
N ASP A 54 -16.91 0.55 -24.26
CA ASP A 54 -17.01 0.03 -25.63
C ASP A 54 -16.36 -1.36 -25.73
N MET A 55 -17.15 -2.35 -26.15
CA MET A 55 -16.88 -3.79 -25.93
C MET A 55 -16.63 -4.56 -27.24
N SER A 56 -16.19 -3.89 -28.31
CA SER A 56 -15.89 -4.55 -29.58
C SER A 56 -14.89 -5.70 -29.44
N ASP A 57 -14.02 -5.64 -28.43
CA ASP A 57 -12.87 -6.52 -28.26
C ASP A 57 -12.94 -7.43 -27.01
N VAL A 58 -14.01 -7.34 -26.20
CA VAL A 58 -14.09 -8.04 -24.92
C VAL A 58 -14.97 -9.28 -25.02
N THR A 59 -14.39 -10.46 -24.74
CA THR A 59 -15.10 -11.75 -24.73
C THR A 59 -15.18 -12.31 -23.32
N ILE A 60 -16.38 -12.39 -22.75
CA ILE A 60 -16.59 -13.03 -21.44
C ILE A 60 -16.85 -14.53 -21.66
N GLN A 61 -16.08 -15.37 -20.96
CA GLN A 61 -16.27 -16.81 -20.94
C GLN A 61 -16.58 -17.29 -19.52
N ILE A 62 -17.66 -18.04 -19.37
CA ILE A 62 -18.09 -18.65 -18.10
C ILE A 62 -17.77 -20.13 -18.16
N ARG A 63 -16.89 -20.59 -17.25
CA ARG A 63 -16.54 -22.01 -17.15
C ARG A 63 -17.46 -22.73 -16.17
N LYS A 64 -18.12 -23.79 -16.64
CA LYS A 64 -18.88 -24.72 -15.80
C LYS A 64 -18.39 -26.15 -16.05
N GLY A 65 -17.49 -26.62 -15.19
CA GLY A 65 -16.79 -27.90 -15.36
C GLY A 65 -15.87 -27.90 -16.60
N CYS A 66 -16.06 -28.86 -17.49
CA CYS A 66 -15.31 -28.96 -18.76
C CYS A 66 -15.89 -28.11 -19.90
N LYS A 67 -16.99 -27.39 -19.68
CA LYS A 67 -17.64 -26.57 -20.73
C LYS A 67 -17.36 -25.09 -20.49
N ASN A 68 -17.01 -24.39 -21.57
CA ASN A 68 -16.91 -22.93 -21.61
C ASN A 68 -18.14 -22.39 -22.33
N LEU A 69 -18.92 -21.55 -21.66
CA LEU A 69 -19.97 -20.75 -22.30
C LEU A 69 -19.39 -19.40 -22.67
N VAL A 70 -19.52 -19.02 -23.94
CA VAL A 70 -19.23 -17.66 -24.38
C VAL A 70 -20.49 -16.83 -24.18
N VAL A 71 -20.37 -15.69 -23.51
CA VAL A 71 -21.49 -14.78 -23.30
C VAL A 71 -21.75 -14.00 -24.60
N PRO A 72 -22.95 -14.07 -25.19
CA PRO A 72 -23.30 -13.30 -26.38
C PRO A 72 -23.21 -11.78 -26.13
N PRO A 73 -22.86 -10.98 -27.16
CA PRO A 73 -22.69 -9.52 -27.01
C PRO A 73 -23.91 -8.79 -26.41
N MET A 74 -25.14 -9.20 -26.77
CA MET A 74 -26.35 -8.56 -26.22
C MET A 74 -26.51 -8.77 -24.71
N ILE A 75 -26.24 -9.99 -24.22
CA ILE A 75 -26.31 -10.29 -22.78
C ILE A 75 -25.23 -9.50 -22.03
N MET A 76 -24.08 -9.30 -22.66
CA MET A 76 -22.98 -8.52 -22.11
C MET A 76 -23.36 -7.04 -21.95
N GLN A 77 -24.04 -6.47 -22.94
CA GLN A 77 -24.59 -5.11 -22.89
C GLN A 77 -25.57 -4.95 -21.72
N ASP A 78 -26.54 -5.88 -21.61
CA ASP A 78 -27.54 -5.87 -20.54
C ASP A 78 -26.87 -5.99 -19.14
N MET A 79 -25.83 -6.82 -19.02
CA MET A 79 -25.06 -6.96 -17.79
C MET A 79 -24.37 -5.65 -17.40
N ILE A 80 -23.77 -4.93 -18.35
CA ILE A 80 -23.08 -3.66 -18.09
C ILE A 80 -24.09 -2.58 -17.67
N GLU A 81 -25.22 -2.46 -18.37
CA GLU A 81 -26.29 -1.54 -18.00
C GLU A 81 -26.79 -1.81 -16.58
N ALA A 82 -27.02 -3.08 -16.23
CA ALA A 82 -27.42 -3.48 -14.89
C ALA A 82 -26.35 -3.14 -13.83
N LEU A 83 -25.07 -3.32 -14.14
CA LEU A 83 -23.96 -2.96 -13.26
C LEU A 83 -23.86 -1.44 -13.05
N HIS A 84 -24.02 -0.63 -14.10
CA HIS A 84 -24.05 0.84 -13.98
C HIS A 84 -25.24 1.33 -13.17
N ALA A 85 -26.44 0.78 -13.42
CA ALA A 85 -27.62 1.08 -12.64
C ALA A 85 -27.41 0.77 -11.15
N LYS A 86 -26.75 -0.37 -10.85
CA LYS A 86 -26.41 -0.75 -9.47
C LYS A 86 -25.38 0.20 -8.84
N SER A 87 -24.37 0.62 -9.59
CA SER A 87 -23.40 1.63 -9.13
C SER A 87 -24.09 2.93 -8.75
N ALA A 88 -24.98 3.43 -9.61
CA ALA A 88 -25.73 4.67 -9.36
C ALA A 88 -26.66 4.54 -8.14
N GLU A 89 -27.28 3.37 -7.95
CA GLU A 89 -28.10 3.07 -6.78
C GLU A 89 -27.29 3.14 -5.47
N LEU A 90 -26.11 2.52 -5.46
CA LEU A 90 -25.22 2.51 -4.28
C LEU A 90 -24.73 3.91 -3.92
N LYS A 91 -24.36 4.71 -4.93
CA LYS A 91 -24.00 6.13 -4.77
C LYS A 91 -25.13 6.94 -4.15
N ARG A 92 -26.36 6.78 -4.66
CA ARG A 92 -27.54 7.48 -4.13
C ARG A 92 -27.86 7.11 -2.68
N LYS A 93 -27.61 5.86 -2.30
CA LYS A 93 -27.82 5.38 -0.92
C LYS A 93 -26.67 5.76 0.03
N GLY A 94 -25.56 6.32 -0.47
CA GLY A 94 -24.37 6.60 0.32
C GLY A 94 -23.62 5.34 0.78
N VAL A 95 -23.89 4.19 0.16
CA VAL A 95 -23.34 2.87 0.54
C VAL A 95 -22.17 2.46 -0.37
N ASP A 96 -21.82 3.28 -1.36
CA ASP A 96 -20.70 3.00 -2.29
C ASP A 96 -19.35 2.78 -1.56
N SER A 97 -19.22 3.31 -0.33
CA SER A 97 -18.00 3.23 0.48
C SER A 97 -18.24 2.93 1.96
N LEU A 98 -19.44 2.48 2.37
CA LEU A 98 -19.69 2.15 3.78
C LEU A 98 -19.14 0.77 4.10
N PHE A 99 -18.05 0.76 4.85
CA PHE A 99 -17.46 -0.45 5.39
C PHE A 99 -18.07 -0.76 6.75
N ALA A 100 -18.70 -1.92 6.88
CA ALA A 100 -19.10 -2.47 8.17
C ALA A 100 -18.26 -3.71 8.43
N TYR A 101 -17.11 -3.53 9.07
CA TYR A 101 -16.22 -4.63 9.43
C TYR A 101 -16.58 -5.17 10.81
N ARG A 102 -16.60 -6.49 10.92
CA ARG A 102 -16.69 -7.22 12.19
C ARG A 102 -15.30 -7.73 12.55
N SER A 103 -15.09 -8.03 13.82
CA SER A 103 -13.83 -8.63 14.28
C SER A 103 -13.51 -9.96 13.58
N GLU A 104 -14.53 -10.67 13.11
CA GLU A 104 -14.42 -11.95 12.38
C GLU A 104 -13.88 -11.78 10.95
N ASP A 105 -13.87 -10.57 10.39
CA ASP A 105 -13.41 -10.32 9.03
C ASP A 105 -11.87 -10.25 8.94
N PHE A 106 -11.19 -10.01 10.08
CA PHE A 106 -9.74 -9.83 10.19
C PHE A 106 -8.98 -11.17 10.23
N THR A 107 -9.08 -11.94 9.14
CA THR A 107 -8.48 -13.28 9.05
C THR A 107 -7.43 -13.42 7.95
N ALA A 108 -7.20 -12.39 7.13
CA ALA A 108 -6.25 -12.48 6.02
C ALA A 108 -4.81 -12.18 6.46
N ASP A 109 -3.86 -12.93 5.90
CA ASP A 109 -2.43 -12.73 6.10
C ASP A 109 -1.74 -12.51 4.75
N TYR A 110 -1.00 -11.41 4.62
CA TYR A 110 -0.20 -11.04 3.45
C TYR A 110 1.30 -10.97 3.83
N PRO A 111 1.97 -12.11 4.11
CA PRO A 111 3.34 -12.14 4.63
C PRO A 111 4.43 -11.78 3.60
N VAL A 112 4.08 -11.06 2.53
CA VAL A 112 5.02 -10.66 1.48
C VAL A 112 5.92 -9.55 2.01
N LEU A 113 7.18 -9.85 2.26
CA LEU A 113 8.14 -8.91 2.83
C LEU A 113 8.29 -7.64 1.98
N SER A 114 8.22 -7.74 0.65
CA SER A 114 8.24 -6.56 -0.23
C SER A 114 7.09 -5.59 0.02
N TYR A 115 5.89 -6.08 0.41
CA TYR A 115 4.78 -5.21 0.82
C TYR A 115 5.12 -4.48 2.12
N LYS A 116 5.67 -5.20 3.11
CA LYS A 116 6.13 -4.62 4.37
C LYS A 116 7.21 -3.55 4.16
N MET A 117 8.19 -3.80 3.29
CA MET A 117 9.25 -2.84 2.96
C MET A 117 8.69 -1.57 2.33
N TYR A 118 7.82 -1.72 1.34
CA TYR A 118 7.20 -0.59 0.65
C TYR A 118 6.37 0.24 1.64
N PHE A 119 5.47 -0.41 2.39
CA PHE A 119 4.59 0.26 3.34
C PHE A 119 5.37 0.97 4.45
N ALA A 120 6.38 0.30 5.04
CA ALA A 120 7.27 0.92 6.03
C ALA A 120 7.95 2.17 5.46
N THR A 121 8.39 2.12 4.20
CA THR A 121 9.03 3.25 3.54
C THR A 121 8.07 4.41 3.30
N GLU A 122 6.81 4.14 2.92
CA GLU A 122 5.77 5.18 2.83
C GLU A 122 5.50 5.84 4.19
N ARG A 123 5.33 5.05 5.27
CA ARG A 123 5.14 5.59 6.62
C ARG A 123 6.33 6.44 7.09
N LEU A 124 7.55 6.01 6.77
CA LEU A 124 8.76 6.80 7.05
C LEU A 124 8.80 8.11 6.24
N GLN A 125 8.39 8.08 4.97
CA GLN A 125 8.27 9.29 4.15
C GLN A 125 7.24 10.26 4.74
N GLU A 126 6.08 9.76 5.17
CA GLU A 126 5.03 10.55 5.82
C GLU A 126 5.50 11.16 7.14
N LEU A 127 6.20 10.38 7.97
CA LEU A 127 6.83 10.87 9.20
C LEU A 127 7.78 12.03 8.90
N PHE A 128 8.69 11.87 7.95
CA PHE A 128 9.63 12.93 7.58
C PHE A 128 8.92 14.16 7.00
N ALA A 129 7.90 13.96 6.17
CA ALA A 129 7.10 15.06 5.64
C ALA A 129 6.36 15.82 6.76
N ALA A 130 5.82 15.11 7.76
CA ALA A 130 5.19 15.72 8.92
C ALA A 130 6.21 16.52 9.76
N LEU A 131 7.39 15.94 10.02
CA LEU A 131 8.47 16.62 10.74
C LEU A 131 8.95 17.88 10.00
N GLU A 132 9.01 17.86 8.67
CA GLU A 132 9.30 19.03 7.83
C GLU A 132 8.23 20.11 7.96
N ARG A 133 6.95 19.74 7.83
CA ARG A 133 5.83 20.68 7.97
C ARG A 133 5.79 21.34 9.35
N CYS A 134 6.13 20.59 10.40
CA CYS A 134 6.17 21.11 11.76
C CYS A 134 7.48 21.84 12.12
N GLY A 135 8.43 22.00 11.18
CA GLY A 135 9.72 22.63 11.43
C GLY A 135 10.60 21.90 12.45
N ARG A 136 10.35 20.60 12.67
CA ARG A 136 11.04 19.76 13.66
C ARG A 136 12.28 19.07 13.12
N ILE A 137 12.61 19.30 11.85
CA ILE A 137 13.77 18.72 11.20
C ILE A 137 14.65 19.82 10.58
N GLY A 138 15.95 19.73 10.84
CA GLY A 138 16.95 20.59 10.24
C GLY A 138 17.30 20.16 8.82
N LYS A 139 17.75 21.10 7.98
CA LYS A 139 18.40 20.77 6.71
C LYS A 139 19.86 20.39 6.98
N PRO A 140 20.26 19.12 6.79
CA PRO A 140 21.63 18.71 7.04
C PRO A 140 22.58 19.43 6.08
N LYS A 141 23.63 20.06 6.63
CA LYS A 141 24.71 20.65 5.83
C LYS A 141 25.90 19.70 5.86
N ARG A 142 26.27 19.16 4.69
CA ARG A 142 27.45 18.30 4.56
C ARG A 142 28.71 19.15 4.68
N ARG A 143 29.62 18.79 5.58
CA ARG A 143 30.99 19.33 5.60
C ARG A 143 31.78 18.70 4.44
N LYS A 144 32.58 19.48 3.71
CA LYS A 144 33.46 18.97 2.63
C LYS A 144 34.32 17.81 3.20
N GLY A 145 34.31 16.66 2.53
CA GLY A 145 35.02 15.44 2.97
C GLY A 145 34.28 14.56 4.00
N GLY A 146 33.05 14.89 4.39
CA GLY A 146 32.29 14.06 5.34
C GLY A 146 31.86 12.70 4.76
N LEU A 147 32.18 11.61 5.47
CA LEU A 147 31.76 10.23 5.15
C LEU A 147 30.26 9.96 5.40
N VAL A 148 29.60 10.81 6.19
CA VAL A 148 28.20 10.60 6.57
C VAL A 148 27.26 10.99 5.43
N SER A 149 26.47 10.03 4.95
CA SER A 149 25.38 10.28 4.02
C SER A 149 24.14 10.79 4.76
N TYR A 150 23.58 11.90 4.27
CA TYR A 150 22.31 12.47 4.71
C TYR A 150 21.20 12.17 3.71
N ASN A 151 21.29 11.04 3.00
CA ASN A 151 20.24 10.59 2.10
C ASN A 151 19.13 9.91 2.92
N LYS A 152 17.90 10.48 2.91
CA LYS A 152 16.72 9.92 3.58
C LYS A 152 16.42 8.50 3.11
N MET A 153 16.49 8.24 1.81
CA MET A 153 16.19 6.92 1.25
C MET A 153 17.20 5.87 1.71
N LEU A 154 18.47 6.23 1.86
CA LEU A 154 19.49 5.33 2.43
C LEU A 154 19.24 5.07 3.92
N LEU A 155 18.79 6.08 4.67
CA LEU A 155 18.35 5.88 6.05
C LEU A 155 17.16 4.91 6.11
N PHE A 156 16.19 5.05 5.22
CA PHE A 156 15.04 4.14 5.14
C PHE A 156 15.45 2.72 4.78
N ALA A 157 16.37 2.54 3.82
CA ALA A 157 16.91 1.24 3.45
C ALA A 157 17.57 0.54 4.67
N ARG A 158 18.36 1.28 5.45
CA ARG A 158 18.97 0.77 6.69
C ARG A 158 17.94 0.39 7.75
N ILE A 159 16.87 1.17 7.91
CA ILE A 159 15.79 0.87 8.86
C ILE A 159 15.03 -0.39 8.41
N VAL A 160 14.72 -0.52 7.11
CA VAL A 160 14.08 -1.71 6.54
C VAL A 160 14.93 -2.96 6.74
N TYR A 161 16.26 -2.86 6.57
CA TYR A 161 17.19 -3.94 6.89
C TYR A 161 17.18 -4.27 8.40
N MET A 162 17.16 -3.24 9.26
CA MET A 162 17.06 -3.41 10.71
C MET A 162 15.77 -4.13 11.15
N PHE A 163 14.65 -3.87 10.48
CA PHE A 163 13.39 -4.60 10.68
C PHE A 163 13.41 -6.06 10.25
N ARG A 164 14.50 -6.53 9.63
CA ARG A 164 14.65 -7.91 9.11
C ARG A 164 13.65 -8.26 8.02
N TYR A 165 13.18 -7.27 7.25
CA TYR A 165 12.38 -7.56 6.07
C TYR A 165 13.23 -8.10 4.91
N THR A 166 14.54 -7.85 4.93
CA THR A 166 15.49 -8.40 3.97
C THR A 166 16.80 -8.78 4.66
N ASP A 167 17.45 -9.83 4.16
CA ASP A 167 18.81 -10.20 4.54
C ASP A 167 19.87 -9.64 3.59
N ASN A 168 19.48 -8.88 2.56
CA ASN A 168 20.41 -8.30 1.60
C ASN A 168 21.22 -7.14 2.24
N PRO A 169 22.53 -7.31 2.48
CA PRO A 169 23.34 -6.30 3.13
C PRO A 169 23.51 -5.02 2.28
N ALA A 170 23.22 -5.07 0.97
CA ALA A 170 23.29 -3.89 0.11
C ALA A 170 22.42 -2.72 0.60
N PHE A 171 21.37 -2.98 1.38
CA PHE A 171 20.52 -1.96 2.01
C PHE A 171 21.26 -1.12 3.07
N LEU A 172 22.42 -1.58 3.55
CA LEU A 172 23.26 -0.81 4.45
C LEU A 172 24.04 0.29 3.73
N ASP A 173 24.31 0.12 2.43
CA ASP A 173 25.24 0.99 1.69
C ASP A 173 24.60 1.71 0.51
N SER A 174 23.50 1.19 -0.05
CA SER A 174 22.77 1.77 -1.17
C SER A 174 21.26 1.82 -0.92
N ASP A 175 20.60 2.80 -1.54
CA ASP A 175 19.15 2.95 -1.58
C ASP A 175 18.52 2.41 -2.89
N ASP A 176 19.31 1.88 -3.81
CA ASP A 176 18.86 1.44 -5.15
C ASP A 176 17.86 0.30 -5.07
N SER A 177 18.14 -0.71 -4.24
CA SER A 177 17.23 -1.85 -4.06
C SER A 177 15.89 -1.41 -3.48
N LEU A 178 15.90 -0.51 -2.50
CA LEU A 178 14.67 0.02 -1.92
C LEU A 178 13.89 0.87 -2.93
N LYS A 179 14.58 1.72 -3.72
CA LYS A 179 13.93 2.47 -4.81
C LYS A 179 13.31 1.55 -5.85
N GLY A 180 13.95 0.44 -6.18
CA GLY A 180 13.39 -0.60 -7.04
C GLY A 180 12.06 -1.12 -6.51
N ILE A 181 12.01 -1.49 -5.23
CA ILE A 181 10.77 -1.92 -4.56
C ILE A 181 9.71 -0.82 -4.60
N MET A 182 10.07 0.44 -4.28
CA MET A 182 9.16 1.58 -4.34
C MET A 182 8.60 1.84 -5.74
N LYS A 183 9.32 1.45 -6.79
CA LYS A 183 8.84 1.54 -8.17
C LYS A 183 7.95 0.35 -8.50
N ASP A 184 8.39 -0.85 -8.18
CA ASP A 184 7.76 -2.10 -8.62
C ASP A 184 6.41 -2.32 -7.93
N TYR A 185 6.27 -1.89 -6.68
CA TYR A 185 5.08 -2.11 -5.86
C TYR A 185 4.13 -0.91 -5.78
N ARG A 186 4.47 0.21 -6.44
CA ARG A 186 3.61 1.39 -6.49
C ARG A 186 2.22 1.03 -7.02
N GLY A 187 1.19 1.26 -6.20
CA GLY A 187 -0.22 0.96 -6.53
C GLY A 187 -0.56 -0.54 -6.60
N LYS A 188 0.38 -1.43 -6.28
CA LYS A 188 0.19 -2.90 -6.29
C LYS A 188 0.06 -3.49 -4.89
N ILE A 189 0.19 -2.67 -3.86
CA ILE A 189 0.02 -3.07 -2.47
C ILE A 189 -1.49 -3.34 -2.25
N PRO A 190 -1.86 -4.48 -1.65
CA PRO A 190 -3.25 -4.71 -1.28
C PRO A 190 -3.71 -3.62 -0.33
N GLN A 191 -4.91 -3.08 -0.57
CA GLN A 191 -5.51 -2.16 0.39
C GLN A 191 -6.03 -3.00 1.54
N THR A 192 -5.32 -2.97 2.66
CA THR A 192 -5.71 -3.69 3.87
C THR A 192 -6.10 -2.73 4.98
N LEU A 193 -6.89 -3.21 5.93
CA LEU A 193 -7.12 -2.55 7.21
C LEU A 193 -6.52 -3.42 8.33
N SER A 194 -5.80 -2.80 9.26
CA SER A 194 -5.31 -3.48 10.45
C SER A 194 -6.42 -3.59 11.49
N ALA A 195 -6.43 -4.66 12.28
CA ALA A 195 -7.35 -4.79 13.41
C ALA A 195 -7.05 -3.80 14.56
N ILE A 196 -5.83 -3.23 14.57
CA ILE A 196 -5.34 -2.37 15.65
C ILE A 196 -5.27 -0.90 15.22
N TYR A 197 -4.93 -0.64 13.96
CA TYR A 197 -4.69 0.71 13.44
C TYR A 197 -5.68 1.02 12.31
N GLU A 198 -6.35 2.16 12.42
CA GLU A 198 -7.25 2.72 11.40
C GLU A 198 -6.52 3.61 10.39
#